data_AF-A0A0W0EYD8-F1
#
_entry.id   AF-A0A0W0EYD8-F1
#
_cell.length_a   1.000
_cell.length_b   1.000
_cell.length_c   1.000
_cell.angle_alpha   90.00
_cell.angle_beta   90.00
_cell.angle_gamma   90.00
#
_symmetry.space_group_name_H-M   'P 1'
#
loop_
_entity.id
_entity.type
_entity.pdbx_description
1 polymer ?
#
loop_
_entity_poly.entity_id
_entity_poly.type
_entity_poly.pdbx_seq_one_letter_code
_entity_poly.pdbx_strand_id
1 'polypeptide(L)'
;MWTIDHVEAPETVALWYSDGQPVIGTPRSGPAPASYHFMVQHRGFIDITVFTINQTAIDVNGARMHFENNLASASKIVHLSLVVHDQTSFSIMVPSDEHPFQVKRANKEIRASFKPFPHISSLDTSYMNQLITSNYVPYQTKPGKTDQEIRDSGLRLFPWTPHSYQLAMATYDWTTASFAC
;
A
#
# COMPACT_ATOMS: atom_id res chain seq x y z
N MET A 1 -5.99 14.77 6.05
CA MET A 1 -5.62 13.38 6.37
C MET A 1 -6.77 12.47 5.96
N TRP A 2 -6.52 11.21 5.64
CA TRP A 2 -7.58 10.23 5.40
C TRP A 2 -7.36 9.01 6.29
N THR A 3 -8.43 8.28 6.55
CA THR A 3 -8.41 7.00 7.26
C THR A 3 -9.38 6.03 6.60
N ILE A 4 -8.99 4.77 6.47
CA ILE A 4 -9.91 3.67 6.18
C ILE A 4 -10.28 3.06 7.52
N ASP A 5 -11.55 3.23 7.90
CA ASP A 5 -12.07 2.73 9.17
C ASP A 5 -12.95 1.50 8.99
N HIS A 6 -13.41 1.28 7.76
CA HIS A 6 -14.23 0.13 7.40
C HIS A 6 -13.63 -0.56 6.17
N VAL A 7 -13.43 -1.86 6.29
CA VAL A 7 -13.01 -2.72 5.19
C VAL A 7 -13.96 -3.88 5.10
N GLU A 8 -14.62 -4.01 3.96
CA GLU A 8 -15.38 -5.17 3.57
C GLU A 8 -14.60 -5.93 2.51
N ALA A 9 -14.18 -7.14 2.82
CA ALA A 9 -13.50 -8.03 1.90
C ALA A 9 -13.96 -9.47 2.13
N PRO A 10 -13.92 -10.35 1.12
CA PRO A 10 -14.20 -11.77 1.33
C PRO A 10 -13.26 -12.34 2.40
N GLU A 11 -13.76 -13.23 3.27
CA GLU A 11 -13.00 -13.78 4.42
C GLU A 11 -11.67 -14.45 4.02
N THR A 12 -11.58 -14.90 2.76
CA THR A 12 -10.39 -15.57 2.20
C THR A 12 -9.35 -14.61 1.64
N VAL A 13 -9.59 -13.30 1.69
CA VAL A 13 -8.71 -12.27 1.10
C VAL A 13 -8.02 -11.51 2.21
N ALA A 14 -6.72 -11.72 2.33
CA ALA A 14 -5.89 -10.89 3.18
C ALA A 14 -5.54 -9.55 2.49
N LEU A 15 -5.55 -8.48 3.30
CA LEU A 15 -5.15 -7.14 2.90
C LEU A 15 -4.05 -6.66 3.84
N TRP A 16 -2.95 -6.16 3.26
CA TRP A 16 -1.83 -5.60 4.00
C TRP A 16 -1.59 -4.15 3.61
N TYR A 17 -1.18 -3.34 4.58
CA TYR A 17 -0.80 -1.96 4.35
C TYR A 17 0.68 -1.84 3.95
N SER A 18 1.14 -0.64 3.62
CA SER A 18 2.51 -0.40 3.14
C SER A 18 3.62 -0.79 4.15
N ASP A 19 3.25 -0.90 5.43
CA ASP A 19 4.11 -1.38 6.52
C ASP A 19 4.13 -2.93 6.64
N GLY A 20 3.39 -3.62 5.78
CA GLY A 20 3.20 -5.08 5.79
C GLY A 20 2.26 -5.58 6.87
N GLN A 21 1.54 -4.70 7.58
CA GLN A 21 0.61 -5.09 8.64
C GLN A 21 -0.82 -5.27 8.09
N PRO A 22 -1.65 -6.13 8.71
CA PRO A 22 -3.03 -6.35 8.27
C PRO A 22 -3.90 -5.10 8.33
N VAL A 23 -4.83 -4.97 7.38
CA VAL A 23 -5.75 -3.80 7.30
C VAL A 23 -7.09 -4.10 7.97
N ILE A 24 -7.56 -5.35 7.92
CA ILE A 24 -8.85 -5.74 8.49
C ILE A 24 -8.82 -5.58 10.01
N GLY A 25 -9.79 -4.85 10.56
CA GLY A 25 -9.94 -4.62 12.00
C GLY A 25 -8.95 -3.60 12.59
N THR A 26 -8.10 -2.97 11.78
CA THR A 26 -7.16 -1.93 12.23
C THR A 26 -7.25 -0.72 11.31
N PRO A 27 -7.73 0.45 11.78
CA PRO A 27 -7.79 1.66 10.97
C PRO A 27 -6.43 2.00 10.34
N ARG A 28 -6.43 2.32 9.05
CA ARG A 28 -5.21 2.69 8.30
C ARG A 28 -5.35 4.10 7.77
N SER A 29 -4.35 4.92 8.05
CA SER A 29 -4.37 6.34 7.69
C SER A 29 -3.07 6.77 7.02
N GLY A 30 -3.16 7.87 6.28
CA GLY A 30 -2.05 8.47 5.59
C GLY A 30 -2.07 10.01 5.69
N PRO A 31 -1.01 10.67 6.18
CA PRO A 31 -0.86 12.10 5.98
C PRO A 31 -0.81 12.45 4.49
N ALA A 32 -1.27 13.66 4.15
CA ALA A 32 -1.11 14.23 2.82
C ALA A 32 0.05 15.25 2.84
N PRO A 33 0.80 15.45 1.74
CA PRO A 33 0.72 14.72 0.47
C PRO A 33 1.61 13.46 0.48
N ALA A 34 1.01 12.28 0.30
CA ALA A 34 1.74 11.02 0.11
C ALA A 34 0.85 9.99 -0.61
N SER A 35 1.49 8.97 -1.16
CA SER A 35 0.85 7.77 -1.71
C SER A 35 1.02 6.62 -0.73
N TYR A 36 -0.03 5.84 -0.53
CA TYR A 36 -0.05 4.66 0.32
C TYR A 36 -0.61 3.49 -0.46
N HIS A 37 0.04 2.34 -0.30
CA HIS A 37 -0.30 1.13 -1.03
C HIS A 37 -0.90 0.10 -0.09
N PHE A 38 -1.98 -0.52 -0.53
CA PHE A 38 -2.56 -1.70 0.07
C PHE A 38 -2.32 -2.87 -0.86
N MET A 39 -1.74 -3.93 -0.33
CA MET A 39 -1.58 -5.21 -1.03
C MET A 39 -2.83 -6.05 -0.79
N VAL A 40 -3.47 -6.49 -1.86
CA VAL A 40 -4.62 -7.40 -1.82
C VAL A 40 -4.16 -8.77 -2.31
N GLN A 41 -4.31 -9.77 -1.45
CA GLN A 41 -3.79 -11.13 -1.65
C GLN A 41 -3.99 -11.65 -3.08
N HIS A 42 -2.88 -11.82 -3.80
CA HIS A 42 -2.81 -12.30 -5.20
C HIS A 42 -3.63 -11.51 -6.24
N ARG A 43 -4.28 -10.40 -5.85
CA ARG A 43 -5.12 -9.56 -6.71
C ARG A 43 -4.42 -8.30 -7.21
N GLY A 44 -3.49 -7.76 -6.43
CA GLY A 44 -2.68 -6.60 -6.81
C GLY A 44 -2.63 -5.53 -5.73
N PHE A 45 -2.44 -4.28 -6.14
CA PHE A 45 -2.37 -3.12 -5.25
C PHE A 45 -3.56 -2.18 -5.40
N ILE A 46 -3.89 -1.53 -4.29
CA ILE A 46 -4.68 -0.31 -4.23
C ILE A 46 -3.73 0.81 -3.81
N ASP A 47 -3.50 1.78 -4.68
CA ASP A 47 -2.71 2.96 -4.36
C ASP A 47 -3.66 4.12 -4.09
N ILE A 48 -3.60 4.67 -2.88
CA ILE A 48 -4.35 5.85 -2.47
C ILE A 48 -3.37 7.02 -2.41
N THR A 49 -3.59 8.01 -3.27
CA THR A 49 -2.83 9.26 -3.28
C THR A 49 -3.75 10.42 -2.93
N VAL A 50 -3.33 11.25 -1.98
CA VAL A 50 -4.04 12.50 -1.68
C VAL A 50 -3.21 13.68 -2.14
N PHE A 51 -3.81 14.51 -3.00
CA PHE A 51 -3.16 15.70 -3.53
C PHE A 51 -4.12 16.89 -3.55
N THR A 52 -3.53 18.09 -3.49
CA THR A 52 -4.27 19.35 -3.58
C THR A 52 -3.73 20.15 -4.75
N ILE A 53 -4.53 20.29 -5.80
CA ILE A 53 -4.27 21.19 -6.95
C ILE A 53 -5.55 21.99 -7.15
N ASN A 54 -5.61 23.21 -6.58
CA ASN A 54 -6.79 24.08 -6.47
C ASN A 54 -7.94 23.52 -5.61
N GLN A 55 -8.20 22.22 -5.66
CA GLN A 55 -9.12 21.45 -4.81
C GLN A 55 -8.38 20.20 -4.31
N THR A 56 -8.76 19.69 -3.13
CA THR A 56 -8.22 18.41 -2.69
C THR A 56 -8.96 17.27 -3.37
N ALA A 57 -8.21 16.27 -3.82
CA ALA A 57 -8.74 15.03 -4.34
C ALA A 57 -8.05 13.84 -3.69
N ILE A 58 -8.80 12.74 -3.60
CA ILE A 58 -8.27 11.40 -3.35
C ILE A 58 -8.29 10.69 -4.69
N ASP A 59 -7.13 10.25 -5.16
CA ASP A 59 -6.97 9.39 -6.32
C ASP A 59 -6.67 7.98 -5.85
N VAL A 60 -7.43 7.03 -6.39
CA VAL A 60 -7.30 5.62 -6.08
C VAL A 60 -7.15 4.87 -7.38
N ASN A 61 -5.93 4.43 -7.67
CA ASN A 61 -5.55 3.80 -8.95
C ASN A 61 -6.04 4.57 -10.20
N GLY A 62 -6.03 5.91 -10.17
CA GLY A 62 -6.47 6.77 -11.28
C GLY A 62 -7.96 7.17 -11.24
N ALA A 63 -8.78 6.56 -10.38
CA ALA A 63 -10.15 7.00 -10.12
C ALA A 63 -10.15 8.11 -9.04
N ARG A 64 -10.89 9.21 -9.26
CA ARG A 64 -10.74 10.43 -8.44
C ARG A 64 -12.03 10.85 -7.76
N MET A 65 -11.91 11.13 -6.46
CA MET A 65 -12.94 11.78 -5.66
C MET A 65 -12.49 13.19 -5.31
N HIS A 66 -13.27 14.20 -5.71
CA HIS A 66 -12.99 15.60 -5.45
C HIS A 66 -13.81 16.14 -4.27
N PHE A 67 -13.14 16.89 -3.41
CA PHE A 67 -13.74 17.54 -2.25
C PHE A 67 -13.91 19.04 -2.53
N GLU A 68 -15.07 19.59 -2.21
CA GLU A 68 -15.37 21.01 -2.44
C GLU A 68 -14.53 21.94 -1.54
N ASN A 69 -14.14 21.43 -0.37
CA ASN A 69 -13.30 22.15 0.58
C ASN A 69 -11.84 21.67 0.49
N ASN A 70 -10.90 22.60 0.67
CA ASN A 70 -9.49 22.27 0.78
C ASN A 70 -9.25 21.48 2.09
N LEU A 71 -8.77 20.25 1.97
CA LEU A 71 -8.42 19.37 3.10
C LEU A 71 -7.21 19.87 3.90
N ALA A 72 -6.55 20.94 3.44
CA ALA A 72 -5.40 21.56 4.09
C ALA A 72 -5.73 22.32 5.39
N SER A 73 -7.01 22.51 5.74
CA SER A 73 -7.38 22.98 7.09
C SER A 73 -7.11 21.85 8.10
N ALA A 74 -6.07 22.02 8.92
CA ALA A 74 -5.29 21.01 9.64
C ALA A 74 -6.00 20.10 10.69
N SER A 75 -7.33 20.02 10.70
CA SER A 75 -8.07 19.26 11.73
C SER A 75 -9.14 18.31 11.19
N LYS A 76 -9.23 18.12 9.87
CA LYS A 76 -10.29 17.29 9.29
C LYS A 76 -9.72 16.01 8.64
N ILE A 77 -10.26 14.87 9.07
CA ILE A 77 -9.94 13.53 8.57
C ILE A 77 -11.08 13.06 7.67
N VAL A 78 -10.78 12.62 6.44
CA VAL A 78 -11.76 11.94 5.59
C VAL A 78 -11.80 10.48 5.99
N HIS A 79 -12.96 10.01 6.43
CA HIS A 79 -13.18 8.61 6.71
C HIS A 79 -13.63 7.91 5.42
N LEU A 80 -13.00 6.79 5.13
CA LEU A 80 -13.20 6.00 3.92
C LEU A 80 -13.65 4.60 4.31
N SER A 81 -14.51 4.01 3.47
CA SER A 81 -14.81 2.58 3.48
C SER A 81 -14.27 1.96 2.21
N LEU A 82 -13.54 0.85 2.36
CA LEU A 82 -13.02 0.05 1.26
C LEU A 82 -13.86 -1.22 1.12
N VAL A 83 -14.37 -1.48 -0.09
CA VAL A 83 -15.08 -2.72 -0.41
C VAL A 83 -14.35 -3.44 -1.53
N VAL A 84 -13.87 -4.66 -1.27
CA VAL A 84 -13.28 -5.54 -2.28
C VAL A 84 -14.39 -6.41 -2.87
N HIS A 85 -14.73 -6.20 -4.14
CA HIS A 85 -15.86 -6.88 -4.77
C HIS A 85 -15.48 -8.26 -5.32
N ASP A 86 -14.45 -8.30 -6.15
CA ASP A 86 -14.03 -9.51 -6.87
C ASP A 86 -12.50 -9.55 -7.05
N GLN A 87 -12.01 -10.42 -7.94
CA GLN A 87 -10.58 -10.60 -8.21
C GLN A 87 -9.92 -9.41 -8.91
N THR A 88 -10.71 -8.49 -9.46
CA THR A 88 -10.27 -7.44 -10.38
C THR A 88 -10.64 -6.04 -9.92
N SER A 89 -11.65 -5.91 -9.04
CA SER A 89 -12.25 -4.62 -8.72
C SER A 89 -12.51 -4.40 -7.22
N PHE A 90 -12.56 -3.13 -6.86
CA PHE A 90 -12.89 -2.64 -5.54
C PHE A 90 -13.58 -1.27 -5.63
N SER A 91 -14.16 -0.81 -4.54
CA SER A 91 -14.66 0.56 -4.39
C SER A 91 -14.16 1.21 -3.11
N ILE A 92 -14.03 2.53 -3.18
CA ILE A 92 -13.81 3.40 -2.03
C ILE A 92 -15.00 4.33 -1.92
N MET A 93 -15.58 4.45 -0.74
CA MET A 93 -16.69 5.35 -0.49
C MET A 93 -16.47 6.22 0.74
N VAL A 94 -17.09 7.39 0.73
CA VAL A 94 -17.19 8.28 1.88
C VAL A 94 -18.58 8.07 2.50
N PRO A 95 -18.67 7.51 3.72
CA PRO A 95 -19.95 7.30 4.39
C PRO A 95 -20.78 8.58 4.45
N SER A 96 -22.09 8.48 4.23
CA SER A 96 -22.97 9.66 4.09
C SER A 96 -23.20 10.43 5.39
N ASP A 97 -22.89 9.81 6.52
CA ASP A 97 -23.39 10.22 7.81
C ASP A 97 -22.27 11.00 8.51
N GLU A 98 -22.50 12.30 8.72
CA GLU A 98 -21.70 13.20 9.57
C GLU A 98 -20.30 13.60 9.08
N HIS A 99 -20.08 13.74 7.77
CA HIS A 99 -18.77 14.19 7.30
C HIS A 99 -18.66 15.71 7.18
N PRO A 100 -17.59 16.34 7.69
CA PRO A 100 -17.37 17.79 7.60
C PRO A 100 -16.99 18.27 6.18
N PHE A 101 -17.10 17.38 5.19
CA PHE A 101 -16.74 17.61 3.80
C PHE A 101 -17.95 17.39 2.89
N GLN A 102 -18.28 18.40 2.10
CA GLN A 102 -19.15 18.20 0.95
C GLN A 102 -18.31 17.54 -0.16
N VAL A 103 -18.47 16.22 -0.30
CA VAL A 103 -18.08 15.50 -1.50
C VAL A 103 -19.06 15.93 -2.58
N LYS A 104 -18.57 16.33 -3.77
CA LYS A 104 -19.46 16.65 -4.90
C LYS A 104 -20.43 15.50 -5.07
N ARG A 105 -21.74 15.78 -4.94
CA ARG A 105 -22.82 14.81 -4.66
C ARG A 105 -22.84 13.56 -5.57
N ALA A 106 -22.29 13.67 -6.78
CA ALA A 106 -22.19 12.59 -7.76
C ALA A 106 -21.05 11.56 -7.50
N ASN A 107 -20.09 11.85 -6.61
CA ASN A 107 -18.84 11.07 -6.49
C ASN A 107 -18.60 10.50 -5.08
N LYS A 108 -19.65 10.08 -4.35
CA LYS A 108 -19.47 9.52 -3.00
C LYS A 108 -18.85 8.12 -2.97
N GLU A 109 -18.88 7.43 -4.10
CA GLU A 109 -18.24 6.13 -4.34
C GLU A 109 -17.40 6.25 -5.60
N ILE A 110 -16.19 5.71 -5.56
CA ILE A 110 -15.34 5.49 -6.72
C ILE A 110 -15.06 4.00 -6.85
N ARG A 111 -15.18 3.48 -8.07
CA ARG A 111 -14.82 2.10 -8.42
C ARG A 111 -13.55 2.10 -9.22
N ALA A 112 -12.66 1.16 -8.92
CA ALA A 112 -11.39 1.02 -9.59
C ALA A 112 -10.98 -0.45 -9.68
N SER A 113 -9.96 -0.69 -10.51
CA SER A 113 -9.32 -2.00 -10.64
C SER A 113 -8.00 -2.03 -9.89
N PHE A 114 -7.59 -3.22 -9.46
CA PHE A 114 -6.27 -3.41 -8.84
C PHE A 114 -5.17 -3.11 -9.85
N LYS A 115 -4.09 -2.46 -9.39
CA LYS A 115 -2.84 -2.45 -10.14
C LYS A 115 -2.19 -3.84 -10.01
N PRO A 116 -1.75 -4.46 -11.11
CA PRO A 116 -1.17 -5.80 -11.02
C PRO A 116 0.11 -5.81 -10.17
N PHE A 117 0.40 -6.94 -9.55
CA PHE A 117 1.74 -7.15 -8.97
C PHE A 117 2.80 -7.07 -10.06
N PRO A 118 4.02 -6.60 -9.76
CA PRO A 118 5.10 -6.58 -10.72
C PRO A 118 5.44 -8.02 -11.09
N HIS A 119 5.66 -8.27 -12.38
CA HIS A 119 6.13 -9.57 -12.83
C HIS A 119 7.58 -9.77 -12.38
N ILE A 120 7.86 -10.91 -11.74
CA ILE A 120 9.21 -11.32 -11.35
C ILE A 120 9.55 -12.56 -12.19
N SER A 121 10.53 -12.44 -13.08
CA SER A 121 10.91 -13.56 -13.93
C SER A 121 11.85 -14.53 -13.22
N SER A 122 11.85 -15.80 -13.63
CA SER A 122 12.80 -16.79 -13.13
C SER A 122 14.25 -16.40 -13.43
N LEU A 123 14.49 -15.69 -14.54
CA LEU A 123 15.80 -15.16 -14.90
C LEU A 123 16.27 -14.11 -13.88
N ASP A 124 15.42 -13.15 -13.54
CA ASP A 124 15.74 -12.10 -12.55
C ASP A 124 16.07 -12.70 -11.18
N THR A 125 15.28 -13.69 -10.75
CA THR A 125 15.51 -14.36 -9.46
C THR A 125 16.80 -15.16 -9.45
N SER A 126 17.14 -15.82 -10.57
CA SER A 126 18.38 -16.58 -10.72
C SER A 126 19.60 -15.66 -10.71
N TYR A 127 19.51 -14.52 -11.39
CA TYR A 127 20.55 -13.49 -11.36
C TYR A 127 20.72 -12.90 -9.97
N MET A 128 19.63 -12.55 -9.28
CA MET A 128 19.68 -12.07 -7.89
C MET A 128 20.30 -13.09 -6.93
N ASN A 129 19.98 -14.38 -7.09
CA ASN A 129 20.59 -15.44 -6.29
C ASN A 129 22.11 -15.54 -6.51
N GLN A 130 22.59 -15.32 -7.73
CA GLN A 130 24.03 -15.24 -8.01
C GLN A 130 24.67 -14.07 -7.28
N LEU A 131 24.07 -12.88 -7.35
CA LEU A 131 24.58 -11.69 -6.64
C LEU A 131 24.63 -11.90 -5.11
N ILE A 132 23.61 -12.54 -4.54
CA ILE A 132 23.57 -12.89 -3.12
C ILE A 132 24.69 -13.88 -2.76
N THR A 133 24.81 -14.96 -3.54
CA THR A 133 25.82 -16.02 -3.29
C THR A 133 27.24 -15.49 -3.45
N SER A 134 27.46 -14.59 -4.41
CA SER A 134 28.74 -13.93 -4.64
C SER A 134 28.99 -12.72 -3.71
N ASN A 135 28.12 -12.49 -2.72
CA ASN A 135 28.24 -11.40 -1.75
C ASN A 135 28.26 -9.99 -2.36
N TYR A 136 27.66 -9.81 -3.53
CA TYR A 136 27.40 -8.48 -4.11
C TYR A 136 26.16 -7.82 -3.51
N VAL A 137 25.20 -8.63 -3.03
CA VAL A 137 23.97 -8.15 -2.37
C VAL A 137 23.74 -8.92 -1.06
N PRO A 138 23.50 -8.23 0.07
CA PRO A 138 23.61 -6.78 0.22
C PRO A 138 25.07 -6.34 0.17
N TYR A 139 25.28 -5.08 -0.18
CA TYR A 139 26.61 -4.50 -0.21
C TYR A 139 27.21 -4.48 1.22
N GLN A 140 28.36 -5.13 1.41
CA GLN A 140 28.91 -5.45 2.74
C GLN A 140 29.52 -4.24 3.47
N THR A 141 29.38 -4.16 4.81
CA THR A 141 30.44 -3.78 5.82
C THR A 141 29.99 -3.33 7.23
N LYS A 142 28.73 -3.51 7.70
CA LYS A 142 28.34 -3.19 9.11
C LYS A 142 27.41 -4.24 9.74
N PRO A 143 27.30 -4.31 11.10
CA PRO A 143 26.35 -5.21 11.76
C PRO A 143 24.94 -4.80 11.35
N GLY A 144 24.33 -5.65 10.54
CA GLY A 144 22.99 -5.49 10.01
C GLY A 144 22.07 -6.62 10.48
N LYS A 145 20.89 -6.69 9.89
CA LYS A 145 19.95 -7.80 10.08
C LYS A 145 20.60 -9.12 9.67
N THR A 146 20.32 -10.16 10.43
CA THR A 146 20.61 -11.55 10.07
C THR A 146 19.80 -11.97 8.85
N ASP A 147 20.24 -13.02 8.16
CA ASP A 147 19.50 -13.61 7.04
C ASP A 147 18.06 -13.94 7.39
N GLN A 148 17.81 -14.44 8.61
CA GLN A 148 16.47 -14.77 9.07
C GLN A 148 15.61 -13.51 9.20
N GLU A 149 16.13 -12.44 9.79
CA GLU A 149 15.40 -11.16 9.91
C GLU A 149 15.09 -10.53 8.55
N ILE A 150 15.96 -10.73 7.55
CA ILE A 150 15.70 -10.29 6.17
C ILE A 150 14.61 -11.16 5.53
N ARG A 151 14.62 -12.49 5.74
CA ARG A 151 13.53 -13.38 5.29
C ARG A 151 12.18 -12.97 5.88
N ASP A 152 12.15 -12.72 7.18
CA ASP A 152 10.95 -12.31 7.89
C ASP A 152 10.46 -10.94 7.38
N SER A 153 11.38 -10.01 7.14
CA SER A 153 11.06 -8.71 6.53
C SER A 153 10.51 -8.88 5.11
N GLY A 154 11.07 -9.80 4.32
CA GLY A 154 10.59 -10.12 2.98
C GLY A 154 9.17 -10.67 3.00
N LEU A 155 8.88 -11.65 3.86
CA LEU A 155 7.54 -12.22 3.99
C LEU A 155 6.52 -11.16 4.42
N ARG A 156 6.92 -10.21 5.26
CA ARG A 156 6.06 -9.11 5.71
C ARG A 156 5.81 -8.07 4.62
N LEU A 157 6.84 -7.64 3.89
CA LEU A 157 6.76 -6.55 2.92
C LEU A 157 6.33 -7.02 1.52
N PHE A 158 6.60 -8.28 1.19
CA PHE A 158 6.31 -8.90 -0.11
C PHE A 158 5.55 -10.23 0.05
N PRO A 159 4.42 -10.28 0.80
CA PRO A 159 3.70 -11.52 1.09
C PRO A 159 3.07 -12.18 -0.16
N TRP A 160 3.04 -11.46 -1.29
CA TRP A 160 2.40 -11.87 -2.54
C TRP A 160 3.30 -12.71 -3.46
N THR A 161 4.59 -12.85 -3.15
CA THR A 161 5.56 -13.55 -4.00
C THR A 161 6.39 -14.59 -3.24
N PRO A 162 6.69 -15.75 -3.85
CA PRO A 162 7.65 -16.70 -3.28
C PRO A 162 9.10 -16.19 -3.31
N HIS A 163 9.36 -15.10 -4.04
CA HIS A 163 10.69 -14.47 -4.17
C HIS A 163 10.89 -13.32 -3.17
N SER A 164 10.13 -13.33 -2.08
CA SER A 164 10.10 -12.26 -1.07
C SER A 164 11.47 -12.00 -0.44
N TYR A 165 12.29 -13.04 -0.27
CA TYR A 165 13.67 -12.89 0.22
C TYR A 165 14.57 -12.15 -0.77
N GLN A 166 14.52 -12.49 -2.06
CA GLN A 166 15.31 -11.80 -3.09
C GLN A 166 14.92 -10.33 -3.19
N LEU A 167 13.62 -10.02 -3.10
CA LEU A 167 13.15 -8.64 -3.05
C LEU A 167 13.63 -7.91 -1.79
N ALA A 168 13.54 -8.55 -0.62
CA ALA A 168 14.06 -7.98 0.63
C ALA A 168 15.55 -7.67 0.52
N MET A 169 16.34 -8.59 -0.03
CA MET A 169 17.77 -8.41 -0.27
C MET A 169 18.05 -7.27 -1.26
N ALA A 170 17.24 -7.12 -2.31
CA ALA A 170 17.37 -6.02 -3.27
C ALA A 170 17.05 -4.65 -2.65
N THR A 171 16.09 -4.60 -1.73
CA THR A 171 15.73 -3.37 -1.00
C THR A 171 16.62 -3.09 0.19
N TYR A 172 17.29 -4.11 0.72
CA TYR A 172 18.16 -4.01 1.88
C TYR A 172 19.49 -3.39 1.46
N ASP A 173 19.51 -2.05 1.43
CA ASP A 173 20.70 -1.25 1.21
C ASP A 173 21.35 -0.85 2.55
N TRP A 174 22.69 -0.77 2.57
CA TRP A 174 23.50 -0.47 3.75
C TRP A 174 23.32 0.96 4.27
N THR A 175 22.73 1.86 3.48
CA THR A 175 22.34 3.21 3.92
C THR A 175 21.02 3.24 4.70
N THR A 176 20.27 2.15 4.66
CA THR A 176 18.98 1.95 5.33
C THR A 176 19.07 0.87 6.40
N ALA A 177 19.96 1.04 7.38
CA ALA A 177 19.89 0.30 8.65
C ALA A 177 18.51 0.41 9.34
N SER A 178 17.65 1.31 8.85
CA SER A 178 16.26 1.54 9.24
C SER A 178 15.20 0.84 8.38
N PHE A 179 15.52 -0.15 7.53
CA PHE A 179 14.50 -0.88 6.77
C PHE A 179 13.65 -1.72 7.74
N ALA A 180 12.67 -1.07 8.37
CA ALA A 180 11.91 -1.43 9.57
C ALA A 180 12.65 -1.23 10.90
N CYS A 181 12.72 0.03 11.36
CA CYS A 181 12.46 0.32 12.77
C CYS A 181 10.96 0.10 13.06
#